data_AF-Q1N871-F1
#
_entry.id   AF-Q1N871-F1
#
_cell.length_a   1.000
_cell.length_b   1.000
_cell.length_c   1.000
_cell.angle_alpha   90.00
_cell.angle_beta   90.00
_cell.angle_gamma   90.00
#
_symmetry.space_group_name_H-M   'P 1'
#
loop_
_entity.id
_entity.type
_entity.pdbx_description
1 polymer ?
#
loop_
_entity_poly.entity_id
_entity_poly.type
_entity_poly.pdbx_seq_one_letter_code
_entity_poly.pdbx_strand_id
1 'polypeptide(L)'
;MSEMLQGWFDRLGYSAEPAQLHLRTDDVPDTHPYALELRAMLSDDGAIGARAVFDVEGVPAVVFVSHDDQPLSRDQLNTIRQRIWNKSLATVVIDVRGDTAVALPVRRLKNAQEHLDL
;
A
#
# COMPACT_ATOMS: atom_id res chain seq x y z
N MET A 1 -1.29 -14.22 -5.02
CA MET A 1 -0.40 -13.40 -4.16
C MET A 1 1.00 -14.00 -4.24
N SER A 2 2.06 -13.21 -4.40
CA SER A 2 3.42 -13.77 -4.32
C SER A 2 3.70 -14.22 -2.88
N GLU A 3 4.40 -15.33 -2.68
CA GLU A 3 4.81 -15.81 -1.36
C GLU A 3 5.60 -14.75 -0.58
N MET A 4 6.36 -13.92 -1.29
CA MET A 4 7.13 -12.82 -0.71
C MET A 4 6.23 -11.74 -0.09
N LEU A 5 5.14 -11.36 -0.76
CA LEU A 5 4.24 -10.33 -0.23
C LEU A 5 3.52 -10.82 1.04
N GLN A 6 3.14 -12.10 1.07
CA GLN A 6 2.58 -12.72 2.27
C GLN A 6 3.59 -12.72 3.42
N GLY A 7 4.86 -13.06 3.15
CA GLY A 7 5.93 -13.02 4.16
C GLY A 7 6.11 -11.63 4.77
N TRP A 8 5.96 -10.56 3.98
CA TRP A 8 5.96 -9.19 4.49
C TRP A 8 4.76 -8.87 5.38
N PHE A 9 3.56 -9.30 5.01
CA PHE A 9 2.37 -9.12 5.84
C PHE A 9 2.51 -9.83 7.19
N ASP A 10 3.08 -11.04 7.20
CA ASP A 10 3.32 -11.80 8.43
C ASP A 10 4.37 -11.11 9.31
N ARG A 11 5.53 -10.75 8.73
CA ARG A 11 6.64 -10.12 9.46
C ARG A 11 6.27 -8.78 10.07
N LEU A 12 5.49 -7.97 9.34
CA LEU A 12 5.05 -6.65 9.80
C LEU A 12 3.76 -6.72 10.64
N GLY A 13 3.16 -7.91 10.79
CA GLY A 13 1.99 -8.14 11.65
C GLY A 13 0.62 -7.81 11.02
N TYR A 14 0.56 -7.45 9.74
CA TYR A 14 -0.70 -7.13 9.06
C TYR A 14 -1.60 -8.36 8.86
N SER A 15 -1.01 -9.55 8.75
CA SER A 15 -1.79 -10.81 8.64
C SER A 15 -2.56 -11.15 9.91
N ALA A 16 -2.27 -10.51 11.05
CA ALA A 16 -3.02 -10.70 12.29
C ALA A 16 -4.43 -10.08 12.23
N GLU A 17 -4.64 -9.13 11.30
CA GLU A 17 -5.87 -8.35 11.13
C GLU A 17 -6.36 -8.46 9.67
N PRO A 18 -6.78 -9.66 9.22
CA PRO A 18 -7.09 -9.91 7.81
C PRO A 18 -8.35 -9.20 7.31
N ALA A 19 -9.25 -8.77 8.20
CA ALA A 19 -10.47 -8.04 7.82
C ALA A 19 -10.16 -6.60 7.38
N GLN A 20 -9.03 -6.07 7.81
CA GLN A 20 -8.53 -4.72 7.53
C GLN A 20 -7.52 -4.73 6.37
N LEU A 21 -7.07 -5.90 5.92
CA LEU A 21 -6.10 -6.07 4.85
C LEU A 21 -6.80 -6.39 3.52
N HIS A 22 -7.00 -5.36 2.70
CA HIS A 22 -7.65 -5.48 1.40
C HIS A 22 -6.64 -5.79 0.31
N LEU A 23 -6.85 -6.88 -0.43
CA LEU A 23 -5.89 -7.40 -1.41
C LEU A 23 -6.38 -7.30 -2.86
N ARG A 24 -7.71 -7.32 -3.05
CA ARG A 24 -8.35 -7.31 -4.36
C ARG A 24 -9.56 -6.39 -4.32
N THR A 25 -9.89 -5.81 -5.47
CA THR A 25 -11.07 -4.95 -5.64
C THR A 25 -12.37 -5.64 -5.22
N ASP A 26 -12.49 -6.92 -5.52
CA ASP A 26 -13.72 -7.70 -5.33
C ASP A 26 -13.93 -8.12 -3.87
N ASP A 27 -12.86 -8.10 -3.07
CA ASP A 27 -12.91 -8.45 -1.65
C ASP A 27 -13.29 -7.26 -0.77
N VAL A 28 -13.32 -6.04 -1.32
CA VAL A 28 -13.73 -4.82 -0.60
C VAL A 28 -15.25 -4.82 -0.44
N PRO A 29 -15.79 -4.80 0.79
CA PRO A 29 -17.24 -4.73 1.01
C PRO A 29 -17.86 -3.44 0.48
N ASP A 30 -19.03 -3.52 -0.16
CA ASP A 30 -19.78 -2.33 -0.61
C ASP A 30 -20.20 -1.39 0.54
N THR A 31 -20.31 -1.94 1.75
CA THR A 31 -20.64 -1.19 2.97
C THR A 31 -19.44 -0.43 3.54
N HIS A 32 -18.22 -0.63 3.00
CA HIS A 32 -17.03 0.03 3.50
C HIS A 32 -17.08 1.54 3.17
N PRO A 33 -16.82 2.45 4.13
CA PRO A 33 -16.93 3.90 3.90
C PRO A 33 -16.07 4.44 2.76
N TYR A 34 -14.94 3.78 2.49
CA TYR A 34 -13.99 4.09 1.41
C TYR A 34 -13.96 3.02 0.31
N ALA A 35 -15.06 2.30 0.08
CA ALA A 35 -15.08 1.18 -0.88
C ALA A 35 -14.60 1.60 -2.28
N LEU A 36 -15.05 2.75 -2.78
CA LEU A 36 -14.67 3.26 -4.10
C LEU A 36 -13.17 3.57 -4.17
N GLU A 37 -12.61 4.18 -3.14
CA GLU A 37 -11.21 4.54 -3.06
C GLU A 37 -10.31 3.31 -2.90
N LEU A 38 -10.67 2.35 -2.06
CA LEU A 38 -9.96 1.09 -1.90
C LEU A 38 -9.89 0.34 -3.23
N ARG A 39 -11.02 0.21 -3.93
CA ARG A 39 -11.07 -0.42 -5.26
C ARG A 39 -10.23 0.33 -6.27
N ALA A 40 -10.28 1.66 -6.29
CA ALA A 40 -9.45 2.46 -7.19
C ALA A 40 -7.94 2.33 -6.90
N MET A 41 -7.55 2.16 -5.64
CA MET A 41 -6.15 1.92 -5.26
C MET A 41 -5.68 0.52 -5.66
N LEU A 42 -6.52 -0.49 -5.47
CA LEU A 42 -6.24 -1.90 -5.75
C LEU A 42 -6.39 -2.30 -7.22
N SER A 43 -6.93 -1.42 -8.06
CA SER A 43 -7.09 -1.69 -9.50
C SER A 43 -5.72 -1.87 -10.16
N ASP A 44 -5.50 -3.00 -10.83
CA ASP A 44 -4.23 -3.32 -11.51
C ASP A 44 -3.92 -2.36 -12.68
N ASP A 45 -4.95 -1.83 -13.34
CA ASP A 45 -4.89 -0.78 -14.36
C ASP A 45 -4.94 0.65 -13.75
N GLY A 46 -5.10 0.72 -12.44
CA GLY A 46 -5.18 1.95 -11.68
C GLY A 46 -3.83 2.64 -11.58
N ALA A 47 -3.86 3.98 -11.47
CA ALA A 47 -2.63 4.77 -11.39
C ALA A 47 -1.83 4.63 -10.07
N ILE A 48 -2.34 3.86 -9.10
CA ILE A 48 -1.62 3.48 -7.88
C ILE A 48 -1.14 2.03 -7.98
N GLY A 49 -1.98 1.11 -8.47
CA GLY A 49 -1.62 -0.30 -8.63
C GLY A 49 -1.20 -0.95 -7.30
N ALA A 50 -1.91 -0.63 -6.22
CA ALA A 50 -1.60 -1.18 -4.89
C ALA A 50 -1.80 -2.69 -4.89
N ARG A 51 -0.85 -3.41 -4.28
CA ARG A 51 -0.96 -4.85 -4.05
C ARG A 51 -1.77 -5.19 -2.81
N ALA A 52 -1.80 -4.25 -1.87
CA ALA A 52 -2.67 -4.31 -0.71
C ALA A 52 -2.89 -2.91 -0.13
N VAL A 53 -4.00 -2.74 0.55
CA VAL A 53 -4.28 -1.57 1.39
C VAL A 53 -4.74 -2.06 2.74
N PHE A 54 -4.07 -1.61 3.80
CA PHE A 54 -4.48 -1.85 5.17
C PHE A 54 -5.22 -0.62 5.70
N ASP A 55 -6.41 -0.83 6.26
CA ASP A 55 -7.17 0.20 6.95
C ASP A 55 -7.01 0.12 8.47
N VAL A 56 -7.22 1.25 9.13
CA VAL A 56 -7.32 1.33 10.59
C VAL A 56 -8.68 1.91 10.89
N GLU A 57 -9.53 1.13 11.56
CA GLU A 57 -10.91 1.52 11.90
C GLU A 57 -11.72 1.95 10.65
N GLY A 58 -11.50 1.27 9.52
CA GLY A 58 -12.19 1.54 8.25
C GLY A 58 -11.65 2.75 7.49
N VAL A 59 -10.53 3.35 7.92
CA VAL A 59 -9.84 4.43 7.18
C VAL A 59 -8.56 3.86 6.57
N PRO A 60 -8.37 3.89 5.24
CA PRO A 60 -7.13 3.40 4.66
C PRO A 60 -5.91 4.16 5.22
N ALA A 61 -4.84 3.42 5.52
CA ALA A 61 -3.72 3.94 6.29
C ALA A 61 -2.37 3.55 5.69
N VAL A 62 -2.23 2.30 5.23
CA VAL A 62 -0.98 1.78 4.67
C VAL A 62 -1.25 1.21 3.29
N VAL A 63 -0.46 1.63 2.30
CA VAL A 63 -0.59 1.17 0.92
C VAL A 63 0.67 0.41 0.54
N PHE A 64 0.51 -0.85 0.15
CA PHE A 64 1.59 -1.68 -0.36
C PHE A 64 1.62 -1.61 -1.87
N VAL A 65 2.79 -1.34 -2.43
CA VAL A 65 3.04 -1.27 -3.86
C VAL A 65 4.21 -2.18 -4.19
N SER A 66 4.18 -2.79 -5.36
CA SER A 66 5.29 -3.63 -5.86
C SER A 66 5.32 -3.59 -7.37
N HIS A 67 6.50 -3.32 -7.92
CA HIS A 67 6.74 -3.18 -9.35
C HIS A 67 7.82 -4.15 -9.83
N ASP A 68 7.48 -5.43 -9.99
CA ASP A 68 8.37 -6.48 -10.52
C ASP A 68 9.74 -6.50 -9.82
N ASP A 69 9.71 -6.38 -8.48
CA ASP A 69 10.89 -6.30 -7.60
C ASP A 69 11.84 -5.10 -7.86
N GLN A 70 11.45 -4.17 -8.74
CA GLN A 70 12.18 -2.94 -8.98
C GLN A 70 11.77 -1.84 -8.00
N PRO A 71 12.74 -1.03 -7.53
CA PRO A 71 12.44 0.19 -6.80
C PRO A 71 11.49 1.11 -7.56
N LEU A 72 10.49 1.65 -6.87
CA LEU A 72 9.74 2.77 -7.43
C LEU A 72 10.68 3.93 -7.77
N SER A 73 10.61 4.38 -9.01
CA SER A 73 11.25 5.63 -9.39
C SER A 73 10.63 6.80 -8.61
N ARG A 74 11.39 7.89 -8.49
CA ARG A 74 10.94 9.10 -7.80
C ARG A 74 9.64 9.65 -8.38
N ASP A 75 9.46 9.57 -9.69
CA ASP A 75 8.29 10.10 -10.39
C ASP A 75 7.05 9.22 -10.21
N GLN A 76 7.23 7.88 -10.21
CA GLN A 76 6.17 6.94 -9.82
C GLN A 76 5.72 7.19 -8.38
N LEU A 77 6.68 7.29 -7.45
CA LEU A 77 6.39 7.56 -6.05
C LEU A 77 5.69 8.92 -5.85
N ASN A 78 6.12 9.97 -6.56
CA ASN A 78 5.46 11.27 -6.49
C ASN A 78 4.02 11.22 -7.03
N THR A 79 3.78 10.48 -8.11
CA THR A 79 2.43 10.28 -8.67
C THR A 79 1.53 9.57 -7.67
N ILE A 80 2.00 8.48 -7.06
CA ILE A 80 1.28 7.74 -6.02
C ILE A 80 0.97 8.67 -4.84
N ARG A 81 1.99 9.38 -4.32
CA ARG A 81 1.84 10.31 -3.21
C ARG A 81 0.81 11.39 -3.49
N GLN A 82 0.84 12.02 -4.67
CA GLN A 82 -0.13 13.06 -5.02
C GLN A 82 -1.57 12.55 -4.96
N ARG A 83 -1.82 11.33 -5.42
CA ARG A 83 -3.16 10.73 -5.44
C ARG A 83 -3.66 10.39 -4.04
N ILE A 84 -2.82 9.76 -3.24
CA ILE A 84 -3.13 9.40 -1.86
C ILE A 84 -3.32 10.67 -1.01
N TRP A 85 -2.40 11.63 -1.13
CA TRP A 85 -2.40 12.88 -0.36
C TRP A 85 -3.61 13.75 -0.66
N ASN A 86 -3.96 13.94 -1.93
CA ASN A 86 -5.07 14.81 -2.33
C ASN A 86 -6.42 14.38 -1.74
N LYS A 87 -6.57 13.09 -1.44
CA LYS A 87 -7.78 12.51 -0.86
C LYS A 87 -7.63 12.15 0.62
N SER A 88 -6.48 12.43 1.24
CA SER A 88 -6.14 12.03 2.62
C SER A 88 -6.36 10.53 2.91
N LEU A 89 -6.05 9.67 1.93
CA LEU A 89 -6.44 8.25 1.96
C LEU A 89 -5.48 7.30 2.65
N ALA A 90 -4.25 7.70 2.90
CA ALA A 90 -3.28 6.88 3.62
C ALA A 90 -2.14 7.77 4.13
N THR A 91 -1.35 7.23 5.05
CA THR A 91 -0.24 7.94 5.69
C THR A 91 1.11 7.35 5.30
N VAL A 92 1.16 6.05 5.00
CA VAL A 92 2.38 5.30 4.65
C VAL A 92 2.21 4.57 3.33
N VAL A 93 3.27 4.59 2.52
CA VAL A 93 3.45 3.71 1.36
C VAL A 93 4.60 2.76 1.67
N ILE A 94 4.39 1.47 1.47
CA ILE A 94 5.42 0.45 1.59
C ILE A 94 5.73 -0.07 0.19
N ASP A 95 6.93 0.21 -0.30
CA ASP A 95 7.45 -0.28 -1.57
C ASP A 95 8.13 -1.63 -1.34
N VAL A 96 7.48 -2.71 -1.77
CA VAL A 96 7.91 -4.10 -1.58
C VAL A 96 8.68 -4.57 -2.82
N ARG A 97 9.92 -5.02 -2.60
CA ARG A 97 10.90 -5.40 -3.63
C ARG A 97 11.55 -6.72 -3.27
N GLY A 98 10.91 -7.82 -3.61
CA GLY A 98 11.33 -9.15 -3.19
C GLY A 98 11.57 -9.26 -1.69
N ASP A 99 12.84 -9.39 -1.31
CA ASP A 99 13.34 -9.56 0.06
C ASP A 99 13.56 -8.24 0.83
N THR A 100 13.30 -7.09 0.22
CA THR A 100 13.40 -5.77 0.88
C THR A 100 12.07 -5.03 0.83
N ALA A 101 11.82 -4.20 1.85
CA ALA A 101 10.68 -3.30 1.87
C ALA A 101 11.11 -1.92 2.36
N VAL A 102 10.59 -0.89 1.72
CA VAL A 102 10.91 0.50 2.08
C VAL A 102 9.64 1.21 2.52
N ALA A 103 9.61 1.61 3.79
CA ALA A 103 8.54 2.43 4.33
C ALA A 103 8.79 3.91 4.01
N LEU A 104 7.80 4.53 3.40
CA LEU A 104 7.86 5.90 2.90
C LEU A 104 6.64 6.68 3.38
N PRO A 105 6.80 7.90 3.91
CA PRO A 105 5.65 8.75 4.20
C PRO A 105 4.97 9.16 2.89
N VAL A 106 3.64 9.26 2.92
CA VAL A 106 2.86 9.85 1.82
C VAL A 106 3.22 11.33 1.64
N ARG A 107 3.45 12.04 2.75
CA ARG A 107 3.99 13.41 2.71
C ARG A 107 5.46 13.37 2.28
N ARG A 108 5.85 14.30 1.41
CA ARG A 108 7.25 14.49 1.05
C ARG A 108 8.01 15.18 2.19
N LEU A 109 8.59 14.39 3.07
CA LEU A 109 9.50 14.86 4.12
C LEU A 109 10.95 14.67 3.66
N LYS A 110 11.87 15.56 4.07
CA LYS A 110 13.31 15.38 3.82
C LYS A 110 13.82 14.25 4.71
N ASN A 111 14.55 13.28 4.15
CA ASN A 111 15.25 12.19 4.86
C ASN A 111 14.38 11.25 5.72
N ALA A 112 13.09 11.07 5.39
CA ALA A 112 12.16 10.27 6.19
C ALA A 112 11.93 8.84 5.66
N GLN A 113 12.91 8.28 4.94
CA GLN A 113 12.82 6.91 4.44
C GLN A 113 13.42 5.95 5.47
N GLU A 114 12.72 4.85 5.74
CA GLU A 114 13.22 3.74 6.54
C GLU A 114 13.39 2.50 5.64
N HIS A 115 14.52 1.81 5.78
CA HIS A 115 14.87 0.62 5.00
C HIS A 115 14.75 -0.62 5.88
N LEU A 116 14.07 -1.65 5.38
CA LEU A 116 13.80 -2.89 6.11
C LEU A 116 14.26 -4.09 5.27
N ASP A 117 15.00 -4.99 5.91
CA ASP A 117 15.52 -6.24 5.32
C ASP A 117 14.82 -7.46 5.95
N LEU A 118 14.64 -8.54 5.19
CA LEU A 118 14.04 -9.81 5.64
C LEU A 118 15.01 -10.70 6.42
#